data_AF-D3AHC3-F1
#
_entry.id   AF-D3AHC3-F1
#
_cell.length_a   1.000
_cell.length_b   1.000
_cell.length_c   1.000
_cell.angle_alpha   90.00
_cell.angle_beta   90.00
_cell.angle_gamma   90.00
#
_symmetry.space_group_name_H-M   'P 1'
#
loop_
_entity.id
_entity.type
_entity.pdbx_description
1 polymer ?
#
loop_
_entity_poly.entity_id
_entity_poly.type
_entity_poly.pdbx_seq_one_letter_code
_entity_poly.pdbx_strand_id
1 'polypeptide(L)'
;ADSGFAVPAVIIGGSRTDAALSYDEASKILTLELSEIPTEKNIEVCFETGMRVAAANRGAQAYEILNRAQISYDKKEAMFEAVKKQRGDALLTILSMEENTTLTGALAEIMSDPLP
;
A
#
# COMPACT_ATOMS: atom_id res chain seq x y z
N ALA A 1 -9.96 8.88 13.83
CA ALA A 1 -9.46 9.03 12.45
C ALA A 1 -10.04 7.88 11.67
N ASP A 2 -10.91 8.18 10.72
CA ASP A 2 -11.59 7.21 9.87
C ASP A 2 -10.52 6.50 9.05
N SER A 3 -10.25 5.22 9.34
CA SER A 3 -9.07 4.52 8.82
C SER A 3 -9.17 4.17 7.34
N GLY A 4 -10.23 4.59 6.63
CA GLY A 4 -10.35 4.46 5.17
C GLY A 4 -10.41 3.02 4.64
N PHE A 5 -10.30 2.01 5.51
CA PHE A 5 -10.40 0.60 5.18
C PHE A 5 -11.83 0.10 5.44
N ALA A 6 -12.34 -0.74 4.54
CA ALA A 6 -13.61 -1.41 4.75
C ALA A 6 -13.46 -2.38 5.93
N VAL A 7 -14.28 -2.20 6.98
CA VAL A 7 -14.31 -3.10 8.13
C VAL A 7 -15.16 -4.32 7.74
N PRO A 8 -14.59 -5.53 7.69
CA PRO A 8 -15.37 -6.73 7.41
C PRO A 8 -16.34 -7.04 8.56
N ALA A 9 -17.54 -7.51 8.21
CA ALA A 9 -18.47 -8.16 9.12
C ALA A 9 -18.20 -9.66 9.13
N VAL A 10 -18.20 -10.27 10.31
CA VAL A 10 -18.13 -11.73 10.46
C VAL A 10 -19.49 -12.26 10.86
N ILE A 11 -19.97 -13.27 10.15
CA ILE A 11 -21.27 -13.91 10.37
C ILE A 11 -21.02 -15.40 10.62
N ILE A 12 -21.49 -15.91 11.76
CA ILE A 12 -21.34 -17.31 12.16
C ILE A 12 -22.73 -17.94 12.31
N GLY A 13 -23.06 -18.88 11.42
CA GLY A 13 -24.37 -19.53 11.41
C GLY A 13 -25.55 -18.55 11.31
N GLY A 14 -25.37 -17.47 10.54
CA GLY A 14 -26.40 -16.44 10.31
C GLY A 14 -26.41 -15.27 11.33
N SER A 15 -25.58 -15.31 12.37
CA SER A 15 -25.50 -14.23 13.36
C SER A 15 -24.20 -13.44 13.24
N ARG A 16 -24.27 -12.11 13.33
CA ARG A 16 -23.09 -11.25 13.36
C ARG A 16 -22.31 -11.47 14.67
N THR A 17 -21.00 -11.65 14.55
CA THR A 17 -20.11 -11.93 15.67
C THR A 17 -18.94 -10.95 15.68
N ASP A 18 -18.51 -10.56 16.87
CA ASP A 18 -17.34 -9.72 17.04
C ASP A 18 -16.04 -10.51 16.75
N ALA A 19 -15.13 -9.85 16.04
CA ALA A 19 -13.81 -10.36 15.70
C ALA A 19 -12.77 -9.31 16.07
N ALA A 20 -11.64 -9.74 16.63
CA ALA A 20 -10.51 -8.85 16.80
C ALA A 20 -9.84 -8.64 15.43
N LEU A 21 -9.75 -7.37 15.01
CA LEU A 21 -9.22 -6.97 13.71
C LEU A 21 -7.81 -6.41 13.89
N SER A 22 -6.87 -6.88 13.07
CA SER A 22 -5.56 -6.26 12.93
C SER A 22 -5.12 -6.23 11.46
N TYR A 23 -4.37 -5.20 11.08
CA TYR A 23 -3.81 -5.04 9.74
C TYR A 23 -2.32 -4.78 9.84
N ASP A 24 -1.53 -5.60 9.15
CA ASP A 24 -0.09 -5.38 8.98
C ASP A 24 0.16 -4.67 7.65
N GLU A 25 0.55 -3.40 7.75
CA GLU A 25 0.82 -2.57 6.57
C GLU A 25 2.05 -3.05 5.79
N ALA A 26 3.04 -3.68 6.42
CA ALA A 26 4.24 -4.13 5.72
C ALA A 26 3.95 -5.33 4.82
N SER A 27 3.23 -6.33 5.34
CA SER A 27 2.87 -7.54 4.60
C SER A 27 1.56 -7.43 3.83
N LYS A 28 0.79 -6.35 4.03
CA LYS A 28 -0.56 -6.14 3.47
C LYS A 28 -1.56 -7.23 3.87
N ILE A 29 -1.40 -7.78 5.08
CA ILE A 29 -2.25 -8.85 5.63
C ILE A 29 -3.31 -8.27 6.56
N LEU A 30 -4.57 -8.61 6.33
CA LEU A 30 -5.69 -8.38 7.25
C LEU A 30 -5.96 -9.65 8.04
N THR A 31 -5.90 -9.57 9.36
CA THR A 31 -6.13 -10.69 10.28
C THR A 31 -7.43 -10.47 11.05
N LEU A 32 -8.28 -11.50 11.03
CA LEU A 32 -9.53 -11.60 11.78
C LEU A 32 -9.37 -12.72 12.79
N GLU A 33 -9.30 -12.37 14.07
CA GLU A 33 -9.22 -13.33 15.16
C GLU A 33 -10.60 -13.53 15.78
N LEU A 34 -11.07 -14.77 15.75
CA LEU A 34 -12.38 -15.18 16.25
C LEU A 34 -12.19 -15.98 17.53
N SER A 35 -13.08 -15.73 18.50
CA SER A 35 -13.20 -16.62 19.66
C SER A 35 -13.65 -18.02 19.21
N GLU A 36 -13.48 -19.02 20.07
CA GLU A 36 -13.82 -20.42 19.77
C GLU A 36 -15.20 -20.56 19.12
N ILE A 37 -15.23 -21.24 17.96
CA ILE A 37 -16.42 -21.39 17.13
C ILE A 37 -16.82 -22.87 17.14
N PRO A 38 -18.12 -23.18 17.34
CA PRO A 38 -18.63 -24.54 17.15
C PRO A 38 -18.34 -25.04 15.73
N THR A 39 -17.84 -26.27 15.62
CA THR A 39 -17.38 -26.88 14.36
C THR A 39 -18.49 -27.08 13.31
N GLU A 40 -19.76 -26.97 13.70
CA GLU A 40 -20.91 -27.20 12.82
C GLU A 40 -21.41 -25.92 12.11
N LYS A 41 -20.82 -24.76 12.42
CA LYS A 41 -21.26 -23.46 11.88
C LYS A 41 -20.35 -22.97 10.78
N ASN A 42 -20.95 -22.49 9.69
CA ASN A 42 -20.23 -21.76 8.65
C ASN A 42 -19.78 -20.40 9.17
N ILE A 43 -18.59 -19.99 8.73
CA ILE A 43 -18.01 -18.68 8.96
C ILE A 43 -18.05 -17.92 7.64
N GLU A 44 -18.71 -16.77 7.64
CA GLU A 44 -18.81 -15.87 6.49
C GLU A 44 -18.14 -14.54 6.86
N VAL A 45 -17.34 -14.01 5.93
CA VAL A 45 -16.66 -12.72 6.07
C VAL A 45 -17.11 -11.82 4.93
N CYS A 46 -17.76 -10.71 5.25
CA CYS A 46 -18.40 -9.82 4.27
C CYS A 46 -17.88 -8.39 4.40
N PHE A 47 -17.48 -7.78 3.28
CA PHE A 47 -17.15 -6.36 3.20
C PHE A 47 -18.38 -5.59 2.71
N GLU A 48 -19.27 -5.22 3.63
CA GLU A 48 -20.62 -4.68 3.34
C GLU A 48 -20.59 -3.42 2.46
N THR A 49 -19.58 -2.56 2.65
CA THR A 49 -19.42 -1.30 1.89
C THR A 49 -18.56 -1.45 0.63
N GLY A 50 -18.17 -2.68 0.28
CA GLY A 50 -17.21 -2.96 -0.79
C GLY A 50 -15.77 -2.61 -0.39
N MET A 51 -14.80 -3.18 -1.12
CA MET A 51 -13.38 -2.86 -0.96
C MET A 51 -12.98 -1.73 -1.91
N ARG A 52 -12.16 -0.80 -1.43
CA ARG A 52 -11.47 0.18 -2.27
C ARG A 52 -10.01 -0.22 -2.43
N VAL A 53 -9.45 0.04 -3.61
CA VAL A 53 -8.00 -0.05 -3.78
C VAL A 53 -7.37 1.05 -2.93
N ALA A 54 -6.47 0.67 -2.03
CA ALA A 54 -5.73 1.64 -1.24
C ALA A 54 -4.88 2.50 -2.19
N ALA A 55 -4.86 3.81 -1.99
CA ALA A 55 -4.00 4.68 -2.75
C ALA A 55 -2.54 4.21 -2.62
N ALA A 56 -1.83 4.07 -3.74
CA ALA A 56 -0.43 3.65 -3.72
C ALA A 56 0.39 4.63 -2.87
N ASN A 57 1.11 4.12 -1.87
CA ASN A 57 2.05 4.92 -1.08
C ASN A 57 3.34 5.12 -1.90
N ARG A 58 3.25 5.98 -2.92
CA ARG A 58 4.34 6.27 -3.86
C ARG A 58 5.60 6.73 -3.15
N GLY A 59 5.46 7.45 -2.03
CA GLY A 59 6.59 7.84 -1.17
C GLY A 59 7.32 6.63 -0.60
N ALA A 60 6.61 5.73 0.08
CA ALA A 60 7.22 4.53 0.64
C ALA A 60 7.86 3.63 -0.44
N GLN A 61 7.21 3.50 -1.60
CA GLN A 61 7.75 2.73 -2.73
C GLN A 61 9.02 3.37 -3.32
N ALA A 62 9.02 4.68 -3.54
CA ALA A 62 10.20 5.41 -4.01
C ALA A 62 11.36 5.29 -3.01
N TYR A 63 11.07 5.40 -1.71
CA TYR A 63 12.05 5.22 -0.67
C TYR A 63 12.71 3.84 -0.74
N GLU A 64 11.93 2.76 -0.84
CA GLU A 64 12.47 1.40 -0.95
C GLU A 64 13.34 1.20 -2.19
N ILE A 65 12.90 1.70 -3.34
CA ILE A 65 13.66 1.63 -4.60
C ILE A 65 15.00 2.37 -4.46
N LEU A 66 14.97 3.62 -3.97
CA LEU A 66 16.15 4.46 -3.80
C LEU A 66 17.09 3.93 -2.72
N ASN A 67 16.56 3.37 -1.64
CA ASN A 67 17.37 2.80 -0.56
C ASN A 67 18.21 1.62 -1.07
N ARG A 68 17.64 0.77 -1.93
CA ARG A 68 18.34 -0.38 -2.55
C ARG A 68 19.31 0.02 -3.67
N ALA A 69 19.16 1.21 -4.25
CA ALA A 69 20.05 1.68 -5.29
C ALA A 69 21.47 1.97 -4.77
N GLN A 70 22.49 1.52 -5.51
CA GLN A 70 23.90 1.80 -5.22
C GLN A 70 24.33 3.15 -5.85
N ILE A 71 23.74 4.23 -5.37
CA ILE A 71 24.03 5.62 -5.80
C ILE A 71 24.32 6.51 -4.59
N SER A 72 24.83 7.73 -4.83
CA SER A 72 25.11 8.67 -3.76
C SER A 72 23.84 9.06 -2.99
N TYR A 73 24.01 9.32 -1.69
CA TYR A 73 22.91 9.72 -0.82
C TYR A 73 22.23 11.02 -1.28
N ASP A 74 23.02 12.00 -1.74
CA ASP A 74 22.50 13.26 -2.27
C ASP A 74 21.54 13.06 -3.44
N LYS A 75 21.84 12.09 -4.33
CA LYS A 75 20.95 11.71 -5.43
C LYS A 75 19.68 11.03 -4.92
N LYS A 76 19.78 10.16 -3.91
CA LYS A 76 18.60 9.51 -3.29
C LYS A 76 17.66 10.56 -2.72
N GLU A 77 18.19 11.49 -1.93
CA GLU A 77 17.39 12.53 -1.27
C GLU A 77 16.71 13.43 -2.29
N ALA A 78 17.44 13.89 -3.31
CA ALA A 78 16.88 14.76 -4.33
C ALA A 78 15.79 14.08 -5.16
N MET A 79 15.98 12.81 -5.55
CA MET A 79 14.96 12.05 -6.27
C MET A 79 13.74 11.73 -5.39
N PHE A 80 13.96 11.39 -4.12
CA PHE A 80 12.88 11.13 -3.17
C PHE A 80 12.02 12.38 -2.97
N GLU A 81 12.64 13.55 -2.79
CA GLU A 81 11.94 14.83 -2.65
C GLU A 81 11.20 15.22 -3.93
N ALA A 82 11.74 14.90 -5.11
CA ALA A 82 11.04 15.09 -6.39
C ALA A 82 9.75 14.26 -6.45
N VAL A 83 9.80 12.97 -6.09
CA VAL A 83 8.61 12.09 -6.04
C VAL A 83 7.60 12.57 -5.00
N LYS A 84 8.06 12.89 -3.79
CA LYS A 84 7.20 13.29 -2.66
C LYS A 84 6.41 14.56 -2.93
N LYS A 85 7.00 15.52 -3.65
CA LYS A 85 6.34 16.78 -4.02
C LYS A 85 5.30 16.63 -5.14
N GLN A 86 5.19 15.45 -5.76
CA GLN A 86 4.21 15.13 -6.82
C GLN A 86 4.11 16.19 -7.92
N ARG A 87 5.24 16.85 -8.25
CA ARG A 87 5.24 17.84 -9.31
C ARG A 87 5.20 17.12 -10.65
N GLY A 88 4.45 17.64 -11.62
CA GLY A 88 4.32 17.04 -12.95
C GLY A 88 5.65 16.88 -13.70
N ASP A 89 6.70 17.57 -13.27
CA ASP A 89 8.08 17.50 -13.79
C ASP A 89 9.02 16.59 -13.00
N ALA A 90 8.53 15.89 -11.96
CA ALA A 90 9.38 15.07 -11.10
C ALA A 90 10.10 13.95 -11.88
N LEU A 91 9.43 13.35 -12.86
CA LEU A 91 10.03 12.32 -13.71
C LEU A 91 11.14 12.91 -14.60
N LEU A 92 10.92 14.10 -15.15
CA LEU A 92 11.95 14.81 -15.95
C LEU A 92 13.16 15.18 -15.10
N THR A 93 12.91 15.59 -13.85
CA THR A 93 13.97 15.89 -12.88
C THR A 93 14.80 14.63 -12.59
N ILE A 94 14.16 13.50 -12.29
CA ILE A 94 14.83 12.22 -12.06
C ILE A 94 15.66 11.77 -13.28
N LEU A 95 15.08 11.82 -14.47
CA LEU A 95 15.75 11.45 -15.72
C LEU A 95 16.97 12.33 -16.03
N SER A 96 17.00 13.58 -15.56
CA SER A 96 18.15 14.47 -15.72
C SER A 96 19.29 14.19 -14.74
N MET A 97 19.01 13.50 -13.63
CA MET A 97 19.95 13.28 -12.53
C MET A 97 20.57 11.89 -12.55
N GLU A 98 19.92 10.93 -13.19
CA GLU A 98 20.28 9.52 -13.10
C GLU A 98 20.20 8.83 -14.47
N GLU A 99 21.30 8.21 -14.86
CA GLU A 99 21.46 7.53 -16.15
C GLU A 99 21.07 6.05 -16.07
N ASN A 100 20.97 5.49 -14.86
CA ASN A 100 20.51 4.13 -14.66
C ASN A 100 19.04 4.01 -15.06
N THR A 101 18.82 3.47 -16.26
CA THR A 101 17.50 3.29 -16.88
C THR A 101 16.62 2.30 -16.12
N THR A 102 17.21 1.31 -15.43
CA THR A 102 16.46 0.40 -14.57
C THR A 102 15.89 1.12 -13.35
N LEU A 103 16.70 1.96 -12.70
CA LEU A 103 16.28 2.73 -11.54
C LEU A 103 15.23 3.79 -11.92
N THR A 104 15.51 4.56 -12.97
CA THR A 104 14.57 5.59 -13.44
C THR A 104 13.28 4.99 -14.00
N GLY A 105 13.34 3.82 -14.63
CA GLY A 105 12.16 3.06 -15.05
C GLY A 105 11.29 2.60 -13.88
N ALA A 106 11.89 2.05 -12.83
CA ALA A 106 11.16 1.65 -11.62
C ALA A 106 10.49 2.84 -10.91
N LEU A 107 11.16 4.00 -10.89
CA LEU A 107 10.57 5.24 -10.37
C LEU A 107 9.47 5.80 -11.29
N ALA A 108 9.62 5.65 -12.61
CA ALA A 108 8.58 6.04 -13.57
C ALA A 108 7.30 5.23 -13.41
N GLU A 109 7.42 3.92 -13.14
CA GLU A 109 6.29 3.01 -12.95
C GLU A 109 5.42 3.44 -11.77
N ILE A 110 6.02 3.67 -10.59
CA ILE A 110 5.27 4.11 -9.40
C ILE A 110 4.63 5.50 -9.57
N MET A 111 5.18 6.34 -10.45
CA MET A 111 4.68 7.69 -10.71
C MET A 111 3.61 7.74 -11.80
N SER A 112 3.66 6.82 -12.77
CA SER A 112 2.78 6.79 -13.94
C SER A 112 1.56 5.90 -13.75
N ASP A 113 1.55 5.06 -12.70
CA ASP A 113 0.43 4.17 -12.41
C ASP A 113 -0.85 5.00 -12.21
N PRO A 114 -1.84 4.89 -13.12
CA PRO A 114 -3.08 5.65 -13.00
C PRO A 114 -3.78 5.22 -11.72
N LEU A 115 -4.22 6.20 -10.92
CA LEU A 115 -5.10 5.92 -9.79
C LEU A 115 -6.33 5.16 -10.34
N PRO A 116 -6.75 4.05 -9.72
CA PRO A 116 -8.03 3.41 -10.04
C PRO A 116 -9.21 4.33 -9.74
#